data_AF-R4YUG7-F1
#
_entry.id   AF-R4YUG7-F1
#
_cell.length_a   1.000
_cell.length_b   1.000
_cell.length_c   1.000
_cell.angle_alpha   90.00
_cell.angle_beta   90.00
_cell.angle_gamma   90.00
#
_symmetry.space_group_name_H-M   'P 1'
#
loop_
_entity.id
_entity.type
_entity.pdbx_description
1 polymer ?
#
loop_
_entity_poly.entity_id
_entity_poly.type
_entity_poly.pdbx_seq_one_letter_code
_entity_poly.pdbx_strand_id
1 'polypeptide(L)'
;MARFPNHDFYLRYGDKPKGRAQAVLWPVLVFRVLYPDVKRPQLNLFQKTVLRLIQAKTVLADDISDLTGLHKDLVTLILAQLISRDWLTSNADSLTESGIALLKDEDDEKNIKMTSGFLFQDAITGKLWPRLETRISILEANNPNDKFPEFFRNRKTGKSTKPFILNYDRSEKDLPSTSHLLTAWQEYNNDHRASRQLYGSSQLPKLVKLNNLHYQSETAEPAYIITWITPSNNRDLWTVNDPFDIRQEAWWLKSTFQNVIKNNPNLLKRLAKLIGQAEPENQTAEEWLNSMEQEASLALLQKFPWAEKEPDLADAIEVLLRRNEMISGGQAHKNELEAAITECQKLLEVLMQYLIKQFPANQGAIPKVNTNGAGLNLKLLQALDLPAFTQDIVEILARQNLKLVIKATSQPTASLKALLFAAALTTINNKEHPFKTLSASALDLQALLKLADLRNQAGHGNSKHTGRKYQDITTNIAISNIEFTLKFVNQFKEWI
;
A
#
# COMPACT_ATOMS: atom_id res chain seq x y z
N MET A 1 15.42 19.81 29.00
CA MET A 1 16.40 18.72 28.86
C MET A 1 15.89 17.55 29.67
N ALA A 2 15.34 16.51 29.03
CA ALA A 2 15.17 15.24 29.70
C ALA A 2 16.49 14.47 29.51
N ARG A 3 17.23 14.26 30.59
CA ARG A 3 18.35 13.32 30.62
C ARG A 3 17.73 11.93 30.73
N PHE A 4 17.93 11.07 29.74
CA PHE A 4 17.52 9.68 29.80
C PHE A 4 18.62 8.88 30.56
N PRO A 5 18.30 8.26 31.71
CA PRO A 5 19.24 7.35 32.38
C PRO A 5 19.38 6.05 31.58
N ASN A 6 20.46 5.30 31.82
CA ASN A 6 20.93 4.07 31.14
C ASN A 6 19.95 2.85 31.12
N HIS A 7 18.66 3.07 30.87
CA HIS A 7 17.64 2.05 30.73
C HIS A 7 16.92 2.22 29.39
N ASP A 8 16.78 1.11 28.65
CA ASP A 8 15.98 1.07 27.43
C ASP A 8 14.56 1.53 27.78
N PHE A 9 14.04 2.51 27.04
CA PHE A 9 12.67 3.01 27.23
C PHE A 9 11.73 2.40 26.21
N TYR A 10 10.44 2.34 26.56
CA TYR A 10 9.41 1.76 25.71
C TYR A 10 8.67 2.87 24.94
N LEU A 11 8.30 2.57 23.70
CA LEU A 11 7.67 3.49 22.78
C LEU A 11 6.40 2.90 22.20
N ARG A 12 5.38 3.73 22.03
CA ARG A 12 4.13 3.36 21.37
C ARG A 12 3.58 4.50 20.54
N TYR A 13 3.45 4.26 19.24
CA TYR A 13 2.82 5.18 18.31
C TYR A 13 1.45 4.68 17.87
N GLY A 14 1.35 3.40 17.49
CA GLY A 14 0.12 2.80 17.02
C GLY A 14 -0.77 2.15 18.08
N ASP A 15 -2.01 1.91 17.69
CA ASP A 15 -3.01 1.22 18.49
C ASP A 15 -3.02 -0.29 18.30
N LYS A 16 -3.63 -1.01 19.25
CA LYS A 16 -3.83 -2.45 19.09
C LYS A 16 -4.76 -2.71 17.90
N PRO A 17 -4.38 -3.54 16.92
CA PRO A 17 -5.27 -3.92 15.84
C PRO A 17 -6.49 -4.69 16.36
N LYS A 18 -7.58 -4.66 15.58
CA LYS A 18 -8.79 -5.43 15.90
C LYS A 18 -8.51 -6.93 15.74
N GLY A 19 -9.15 -7.76 16.54
CA GLY A 19 -9.00 -9.23 16.48
C GLY A 19 -7.86 -9.79 17.32
N ARG A 20 -7.38 -10.99 16.94
CA ARG A 20 -6.29 -11.70 17.61
C ARG A 20 -4.96 -11.03 17.24
N ALA A 21 -4.21 -10.61 18.25
CA ALA A 21 -2.91 -9.98 18.06
C ALA A 21 -2.00 -10.20 19.27
N GLN A 22 -0.72 -10.44 19.00
CA GLN A 22 0.35 -10.53 19.98
C GLN A 22 1.18 -9.24 19.97
N ALA A 23 1.39 -8.65 21.14
CA ALA A 23 2.32 -7.53 21.28
C ALA A 23 3.75 -8.04 21.37
N VAL A 24 4.66 -7.36 20.68
CA VAL A 24 6.10 -7.59 20.71
C VAL A 24 6.80 -6.26 20.96
N LEU A 25 7.80 -6.25 21.84
CA LEU A 25 8.71 -5.13 22.01
C LEU A 25 9.88 -5.34 21.06
N TRP A 26 9.89 -4.55 19.99
CA TRP A 26 10.91 -4.59 18.95
C TRP A 26 12.04 -3.61 19.28
N PRO A 27 13.30 -4.06 19.39
CA PRO A 27 14.41 -3.20 19.76
C PRO A 27 14.81 -2.30 18.60
N VAL A 28 14.98 -1.02 18.90
CA VAL A 28 15.35 0.01 17.95
C VAL A 28 16.43 0.92 18.51
N LEU A 29 17.24 1.48 17.63
CA LEU A 29 18.18 2.55 17.91
C LEU A 29 17.55 3.86 17.43
N VAL A 30 17.38 4.81 18.34
CA VAL A 30 16.73 6.09 18.09
C VAL A 30 17.79 7.16 17.83
N PHE A 31 17.75 7.77 16.65
CA PHE A 31 18.62 8.90 16.32
C PHE A 31 17.84 10.20 16.34
N ARG A 32 18.40 11.19 17.03
CA ARG A 32 17.84 12.53 17.03
C ARG A 32 18.42 13.34 15.87
N VAL A 33 17.56 13.94 15.07
CA VAL A 33 17.93 14.65 13.84
C VAL A 33 17.32 16.04 13.80
N LEU A 34 18.01 16.97 13.13
CA LEU A 34 17.48 18.27 12.75
C LEU A 34 17.15 18.27 11.28
N TYR A 35 15.99 18.82 10.95
CA TYR A 35 15.58 19.07 9.58
C TYR A 35 14.84 20.42 9.52
N PRO A 36 14.87 21.12 8.38
CA PRO A 36 14.20 22.38 8.18
C PRO A 36 12.68 22.17 8.15
N ASP A 37 11.94 22.89 8.99
CA ASP A 37 10.50 23.02 8.83
C ASP A 37 10.24 23.96 7.66
N VAL A 38 10.27 23.39 6.46
CA VAL A 38 9.99 24.12 5.23
C VAL A 38 8.52 24.54 5.26
N LYS A 39 8.26 25.76 5.75
CA LYS A 39 6.97 26.43 5.57
C LYS A 39 6.59 26.29 4.10
N ARG A 40 5.31 26.05 3.82
CA ARG A 40 4.84 26.14 2.44
C ARG A 40 5.19 27.55 1.94
N PRO A 41 5.88 27.68 0.80
CA PRO A 41 6.19 29.00 0.28
C PRO A 41 4.85 29.74 0.07
N GLN A 42 4.77 30.95 0.61
CA GLN A 42 3.55 31.76 0.53
C GLN A 42 3.36 32.29 -0.90
N LEU A 43 4.47 32.44 -1.64
CA LEU A 43 4.51 32.76 -3.05
C LEU A 43 4.74 31.48 -3.86
N ASN A 44 3.98 31.31 -4.94
CA ASN A 44 4.41 30.40 -5.99
C ASN A 44 5.52 31.07 -6.84
N LEU A 45 6.22 30.28 -7.66
CA LEU A 45 7.33 30.77 -8.48
C LEU A 45 6.94 31.99 -9.34
N PHE A 46 5.77 31.95 -9.98
CA PHE A 46 5.31 33.05 -10.84
C PHE A 46 4.98 34.32 -10.05
N GLN A 47 4.31 34.17 -8.91
CA GLN A 47 4.02 35.27 -7.98
C GLN A 47 5.32 35.92 -7.47
N LYS A 48 6.31 35.11 -7.10
CA LYS A 48 7.63 35.60 -6.66
C LYS A 48 8.34 36.37 -7.78
N THR A 49 8.35 35.83 -8.99
CA THR A 49 8.98 36.48 -10.15
C THR A 49 8.31 37.82 -10.46
N VAL A 50 6.98 37.87 -10.53
CA VAL A 50 6.24 39.12 -10.79
C VAL A 50 6.48 40.15 -9.68
N LEU A 51 6.43 39.73 -8.41
CA LEU A 51 6.66 40.62 -7.27
C LEU A 51 8.09 41.23 -7.28
N ARG A 52 9.10 40.44 -7.67
CA ARG A 52 10.49 40.90 -7.82
C ARG A 52 10.69 41.84 -9.01
N LEU A 53 10.00 41.61 -10.13
CA LEU A 53 10.05 42.51 -11.28
C LEU A 53 9.47 43.89 -10.93
N ILE A 54 8.37 43.93 -10.18
CA ILE A 54 7.80 45.18 -9.68
C ILE A 54 8.75 45.86 -8.68
N GLN A 55 9.41 45.09 -7.81
CA GLN A 55 10.47 45.61 -6.94
C GLN A 55 11.61 46.25 -7.75
N ALA A 56 11.98 45.64 -8.88
CA ALA A 56 12.96 46.15 -9.84
C ALA A 56 12.44 47.28 -10.75
N LYS A 57 11.22 47.80 -10.49
CA LYS A 57 10.56 48.89 -11.23
C LYS A 57 10.05 48.51 -12.63
N THR A 58 9.89 47.23 -12.92
CA THR A 58 9.12 46.75 -14.07
C THR A 58 7.66 46.59 -13.68
N VAL A 59 6.84 47.58 -14.02
CA VAL A 59 5.43 47.67 -13.55
C VAL A 59 4.39 47.44 -14.65
N LEU A 60 4.77 47.52 -15.92
CA LEU A 60 3.85 47.29 -17.04
C LEU A 60 3.66 45.80 -17.25
N ALA A 61 2.40 45.37 -17.36
CA ALA A 61 2.05 43.97 -17.55
C ALA A 61 2.62 43.39 -18.86
N ASP A 62 2.78 44.21 -19.89
CA ASP A 62 3.39 43.82 -21.16
C ASP A 62 4.89 43.53 -21.00
N ASP A 63 5.63 44.41 -20.32
CA ASP A 63 7.05 44.20 -20.05
C ASP A 63 7.29 42.95 -19.17
N ILE A 64 6.42 42.71 -18.18
CA ILE A 64 6.49 41.53 -17.32
C ILE A 64 6.18 40.26 -18.14
N SER A 65 5.19 40.31 -19.03
CA SER A 65 4.85 39.22 -19.95
C SER A 65 6.05 38.85 -20.83
N ASP A 66 6.69 39.84 -21.44
CA ASP A 66 7.83 39.65 -22.33
C ASP A 66 9.07 39.10 -21.59
N LEU A 67 9.36 39.61 -20.38
CA LEU A 67 10.51 39.15 -19.58
C LEU A 67 10.32 37.75 -18.98
N THR A 68 9.08 37.34 -18.71
CA THR A 68 8.80 36.04 -18.07
C THR A 68 8.35 34.95 -19.05
N GLY A 69 8.00 35.32 -20.27
CA GLY A 69 7.38 34.42 -21.25
C GLY A 69 5.97 33.96 -20.85
N LEU A 70 5.35 34.62 -19.87
CA LEU A 70 3.99 34.33 -19.42
C LEU A 70 2.98 35.10 -20.27
N HIS A 71 1.81 34.52 -20.53
CA HIS A 71 0.73 35.23 -21.22
C HIS A 71 0.25 36.43 -20.40
N LYS A 72 -0.05 37.55 -21.07
CA LYS A 72 -0.52 38.81 -20.45
C LYS A 72 -1.66 38.60 -19.44
N ASP A 73 -2.67 37.82 -19.81
CA ASP A 73 -3.81 37.53 -18.92
C ASP A 73 -3.40 36.83 -17.61
N LEU A 74 -2.38 35.97 -17.66
CA LEU A 74 -1.84 35.30 -16.48
C LEU A 74 -1.09 36.31 -15.61
N VAL A 75 -0.32 37.22 -16.21
CA VAL A 75 0.33 38.32 -15.48
C VAL A 75 -0.71 39.19 -14.80
N THR A 76 -1.78 39.60 -15.49
CA THR A 76 -2.88 40.38 -14.92
C THR A 76 -3.57 39.65 -13.76
N LEU A 77 -3.80 38.34 -13.89
CA LEU A 77 -4.35 37.52 -12.82
C LEU A 77 -3.41 37.48 -11.59
N ILE A 78 -2.11 37.30 -11.81
CA ILE A 78 -1.11 37.29 -10.74
C ILE A 78 -1.08 38.66 -10.03
N LEU A 79 -1.06 39.77 -10.77
CA LEU A 79 -1.11 41.12 -10.21
C LEU A 79 -2.35 41.31 -9.33
N ALA A 80 -3.53 40.94 -9.82
CA ALA A 80 -4.77 41.03 -9.04
C ALA A 80 -4.71 40.20 -7.75
N GLN A 81 -4.10 39.02 -7.78
CA GLN A 81 -3.90 38.18 -6.59
C GLN A 81 -2.94 38.84 -5.59
N LEU A 82 -1.83 39.42 -6.06
CA LEU A 82 -0.85 40.09 -5.21
C LEU A 82 -1.44 41.35 -4.54
N ILE A 83 -2.26 42.12 -5.26
CA ILE A 83 -3.02 43.26 -4.69
C ILE A 83 -4.02 42.77 -3.64
N SER A 84 -4.81 41.73 -3.95
CA SER A 84 -5.84 41.20 -3.04
C SER A 84 -5.30 40.69 -1.70
N ARG A 85 -4.02 40.34 -1.65
CA ARG A 85 -3.30 39.86 -0.47
C ARG A 85 -2.52 40.96 0.25
N ASP A 86 -2.68 42.21 -0.19
CA ASP A 86 -1.99 43.38 0.35
C ASP A 86 -0.45 43.28 0.25
N TRP A 87 0.07 42.64 -0.81
CA TRP A 87 1.51 42.56 -1.08
C TRP A 87 1.98 43.60 -2.12
N LEU A 88 1.05 44.13 -2.90
CA LEU A 88 1.24 45.24 -3.82
C LEU A 88 0.25 46.37 -3.50
N THR A 89 0.63 47.60 -3.82
CA THR A 89 -0.29 48.74 -3.80
C THR A 89 -1.45 48.52 -4.78
N SER A 90 -2.56 49.24 -4.59
CA SER A 90 -3.74 49.13 -5.46
C SER A 90 -3.45 49.40 -6.95
N ASN A 91 -2.38 50.13 -7.25
CA ASN A 91 -1.93 50.43 -8.60
C ASN A 91 -0.90 49.43 -9.16
N ALA A 92 -0.48 48.43 -8.37
CA ALA A 92 0.57 47.46 -8.69
C ALA A 92 1.94 48.07 -9.08
N ASP A 93 2.20 49.31 -8.69
CA ASP A 93 3.44 50.04 -9.02
C ASP A 93 4.57 49.83 -8.00
N SER A 94 4.23 49.32 -6.82
CA SER A 94 5.14 49.19 -5.70
C SER A 94 4.65 48.14 -4.70
N LEU A 95 5.59 47.62 -3.92
CA LEU A 95 5.31 46.66 -2.85
C LEU A 95 4.85 47.42 -1.60
N THR A 96 3.90 46.85 -0.88
CA THR A 96 3.52 47.30 0.46
C THR A 96 4.59 46.89 1.49
N GLU A 97 4.50 47.40 2.72
CA GLU A 97 5.36 46.94 3.83
C GLU A 97 5.25 45.42 4.05
N SER A 98 4.03 44.88 3.92
CA SER A 98 3.74 43.44 3.97
C SER A 98 4.44 42.68 2.83
N GLY A 99 4.38 43.18 1.59
CA GLY A 99 5.06 42.58 0.45
C GLY A 99 6.60 42.62 0.54
N ILE A 100 7.16 43.70 1.11
CA ILE A 100 8.61 43.83 1.35
C ILE A 100 9.06 42.85 2.43
N ALA A 101 8.32 42.75 3.54
CA ALA A 101 8.61 41.79 4.61
C ALA A 101 8.56 40.35 4.10
N LEU A 102 7.56 40.03 3.27
CA LEU A 102 7.40 38.71 2.65
C LEU A 102 8.60 38.31 1.78
N LEU A 103 9.08 39.21 0.91
CA LEU A 103 10.24 38.92 0.06
C LEU A 103 11.52 38.73 0.87
N LYS A 104 11.73 39.55 1.91
CA LYS A 104 12.87 39.38 2.83
C LYS A 104 12.80 38.05 3.57
N ASP A 105 11.63 37.69 4.09
CA ASP A 105 11.41 36.43 4.80
C ASP A 105 11.64 35.19 3.91
N GLU A 106 11.33 35.28 2.60
CA GLU A 106 11.60 34.19 1.65
C GLU A 106 13.08 34.09 1.23
N ASP A 107 13.84 35.18 1.31
CA ASP A 107 15.24 35.23 0.87
C ASP A 107 16.23 34.97 2.02
N ASP A 108 15.78 35.12 3.27
CA ASP A 108 16.55 34.76 4.45
C ASP A 108 16.59 33.23 4.68
N GLU A 109 17.67 32.58 4.22
CA GLU A 109 17.98 31.18 4.58
C GLU A 109 18.04 30.96 6.11
N LYS A 110 18.28 32.03 6.87
CA LYS A 110 18.29 32.03 8.35
C LYS A 110 16.89 31.86 8.97
N ASN A 111 15.81 32.12 8.23
CA ASN A 111 14.43 31.91 8.68
C ASN A 111 13.94 30.47 8.51
N ILE A 112 14.80 29.57 8.03
CA ILE A 112 14.54 28.13 8.02
C ILE A 112 14.53 27.63 9.47
N LYS A 113 13.34 27.55 10.05
CA LYS A 113 13.16 27.03 11.41
C LYS A 113 13.54 25.55 11.45
N MET A 114 14.71 25.25 12.01
CA MET A 114 15.12 23.87 12.27
C MET A 114 14.18 23.24 13.30
N THR A 115 13.66 22.06 12.97
CA THR A 115 12.83 21.24 13.85
C THR A 115 13.55 19.93 14.12
N SER A 116 13.43 19.44 15.36
CA SER A 116 13.95 18.12 15.72
C SER A 116 12.98 17.01 15.33
N GLY A 117 13.52 15.91 14.84
CA GLY A 117 12.81 14.65 14.64
C GLY A 117 13.61 13.46 15.15
N PHE A 118 13.01 12.30 14.99
CA PHE A 118 13.55 11.02 15.43
C PHE A 118 13.51 10.04 14.26
N LEU A 119 14.67 9.44 13.99
CA LEU A 119 14.80 8.29 13.10
C LEU A 119 14.93 7.02 13.92
N PHE A 120 14.52 5.91 13.34
CA PHE A 120 14.56 4.59 13.98
C PHE A 120 15.36 3.64 13.11
N GLN A 121 16.37 3.00 13.69
CA GLN A 121 17.12 1.92 13.07
C GLN A 121 16.77 0.61 13.79
N ASP A 122 16.55 -0.46 13.03
CA ASP A 122 16.33 -1.80 13.56
C ASP A 122 17.59 -2.24 14.32
N ALA A 123 17.49 -2.50 15.62
CA ALA A 123 18.66 -2.91 16.40
C ALA A 123 19.11 -4.35 16.07
N ILE A 124 18.23 -5.16 15.46
CA ILE A 124 18.53 -6.54 15.07
C ILE A 124 19.38 -6.56 13.79
N THR A 125 19.00 -5.76 12.78
CA THR A 125 19.64 -5.79 11.44
C THR A 125 20.51 -4.58 11.12
N GLY A 126 20.41 -3.49 11.88
CA GLY A 126 21.03 -2.21 11.56
C GLY A 126 20.36 -1.44 10.42
N LYS A 127 19.24 -1.92 9.87
CA LYS A 127 18.54 -1.22 8.78
C LYS A 127 17.71 -0.04 9.30
N LEU A 128 17.76 1.08 8.60
CA LEU A 128 16.91 2.23 8.91
C LEU A 128 15.44 1.92 8.58
N TRP A 129 14.53 2.25 9.49
CA TRP A 129 13.11 2.14 9.24
C TRP A 129 12.64 3.30 8.36
N PRO A 130 11.71 3.08 7.42
CA PRO A 130 11.13 4.13 6.59
C PRO A 130 10.07 4.94 7.38
N ARG A 131 10.39 5.35 8.61
CA ARG A 131 9.48 6.02 9.54
C ARG A 131 10.22 7.15 10.27
N LEU A 132 9.59 8.32 10.30
CA LEU A 132 10.11 9.52 10.94
C LEU A 132 9.05 10.12 11.85
N GLU A 133 9.45 10.48 13.06
CA GLU A 133 8.56 11.11 14.02
C GLU A 133 9.08 12.44 14.52
N THR A 134 8.16 13.33 14.89
CA THR A 134 8.50 14.65 15.43
C THR A 134 8.60 14.67 16.95
N ARG A 135 8.04 13.65 17.61
CA ARG A 135 7.97 13.52 19.07
C ARG A 135 8.17 12.07 19.46
N ILE A 136 8.86 11.85 20.57
CA ILE A 136 8.95 10.53 21.20
C ILE A 136 7.66 10.28 21.99
N SER A 137 7.00 9.16 21.72
CA SER A 137 5.81 8.70 22.44
C SER A 137 6.18 7.63 23.47
N ILE A 138 6.62 8.08 24.65
CA ILE A 138 7.08 7.21 25.74
C ILE A 138 5.89 6.43 26.31
N LEU A 139 6.07 5.13 26.45
CA LEU A 139 5.16 4.20 27.11
C LEU A 139 5.74 3.79 28.47
N GLU A 140 5.03 4.11 29.55
CA GLU A 140 5.44 3.74 30.91
C GLU A 140 4.97 2.32 31.25
N ALA A 141 5.90 1.49 31.71
CA ALA A 141 5.57 0.19 32.27
C ALA A 141 4.83 0.36 33.61
N ASN A 142 3.91 -0.55 33.91
CA ASN A 142 3.15 -0.56 35.15
C ASN A 142 4.06 -0.64 36.38
N ASN A 143 5.11 -1.47 36.29
CA ASN A 143 6.19 -1.54 37.26
C ASN A 143 7.53 -1.45 36.52
N PRO A 144 8.29 -0.35 36.69
CA PRO A 144 9.58 -0.16 36.01
C PRO A 144 10.65 -1.21 36.32
N ASN A 145 10.54 -1.90 37.47
CA ASN A 145 11.53 -2.86 37.93
C ASN A 145 11.24 -4.30 37.46
N ASP A 146 10.13 -4.54 36.77
CA ASP A 146 9.79 -5.88 36.31
C ASP A 146 10.67 -6.30 35.13
N LYS A 147 11.22 -7.52 35.20
CA LYS A 147 12.00 -8.12 34.11
C LYS A 147 11.19 -8.26 32.81
N PHE A 148 9.87 -8.43 32.94
CA PHE A 148 8.94 -8.48 31.80
C PHE A 148 7.88 -7.38 31.98
N PRO A 149 7.97 -6.28 31.23
CA PRO A 149 7.13 -5.12 31.45
C PRO A 149 5.69 -5.45 31.08
N GLU A 150 4.76 -4.91 31.86
CA GLU A 150 3.33 -4.95 31.58
C GLU A 150 2.82 -3.53 31.40
N PHE A 151 1.93 -3.32 30.43
CA PHE A 151 1.42 -1.99 30.08
C PHE A 151 -0.09 -1.94 30.18
N PHE A 152 -0.64 -0.93 30.84
CA PHE A 152 -2.08 -0.68 30.82
C PHE A 152 -2.55 -0.22 29.43
N ARG A 153 -3.52 -0.94 28.85
CA ARG A 153 -4.20 -0.51 27.62
C ARG A 153 -5.18 0.62 27.89
N ASN A 154 -5.87 0.55 29.03
CA ASN A 154 -6.79 1.58 29.49
C ASN A 154 -6.87 1.49 31.02
N ARG A 155 -6.42 2.55 31.69
CA ARG A 155 -6.40 2.64 33.16
C ARG A 155 -7.79 2.47 33.78
N LYS A 156 -8.87 2.83 33.07
CA LYS A 156 -10.26 2.68 33.55
C LYS A 156 -10.81 1.26 33.50
N THR A 157 -10.31 0.41 32.60
CA THR A 157 -10.83 -0.96 32.43
C THR A 157 -9.92 -2.03 33.04
N GLY A 158 -8.75 -1.66 33.55
CA GLY A 158 -7.76 -2.57 34.13
C GLY A 158 -7.11 -3.52 33.11
N LYS A 159 -7.47 -3.46 31.83
CA LYS A 159 -6.91 -4.34 30.80
C LYS A 159 -5.46 -3.97 30.54
N SER A 160 -4.57 -4.94 30.75
CA SER A 160 -3.14 -4.81 30.53
C SER A 160 -2.68 -5.59 29.29
N THR A 161 -1.42 -5.43 28.92
CA THR A 161 -0.77 -6.17 27.84
C THR A 161 0.65 -6.54 28.27
N LYS A 162 0.96 -7.83 28.13
CA LYS A 162 2.29 -8.39 28.37
C LYS A 162 2.95 -8.71 27.04
N PRO A 163 3.75 -7.80 26.47
CA PRO A 163 4.44 -8.07 25.21
C PRO A 163 5.52 -9.14 25.37
N PHE A 164 5.91 -9.74 24.25
CA PHE A 164 7.13 -10.53 24.16
C PHE A 164 8.31 -9.59 23.88
N ILE A 165 9.42 -9.72 24.59
CA ILE A 165 10.61 -8.88 24.38
C ILE A 165 11.55 -9.60 23.42
N LEU A 166 11.94 -8.94 22.32
CA LEU A 166 13.00 -9.47 21.47
C LEU A 166 14.37 -9.11 22.07
N ASN A 167 15.24 -10.10 22.10
CA ASN A 167 16.64 -9.90 22.45
C ASN A 167 17.41 -9.44 21.20
N TYR A 168 18.40 -8.59 21.41
CA TYR A 168 19.32 -8.16 20.37
C TYR A 168 20.72 -7.99 20.96
N ASP A 169 21.72 -8.05 20.09
CA ASP A 169 23.10 -7.74 20.46
C ASP A 169 23.26 -6.22 20.59
N ARG A 170 23.72 -5.76 21.74
CA ARG A 170 23.94 -4.34 22.07
C ARG A 170 25.26 -3.80 21.52
N SER A 171 25.95 -4.55 20.65
CA SER A 171 27.05 -4.01 19.86
C SER A 171 26.65 -2.72 19.15
N GLU A 172 27.54 -1.73 19.17
CA GLU A 172 27.33 -0.49 18.43
C GLU A 172 27.08 -0.81 16.96
N LYS A 173 26.00 -0.25 16.41
CA LYS A 173 25.69 -0.32 14.99
C LYS A 173 26.18 0.96 14.33
N ASP A 174 26.68 0.82 13.10
CA ASP A 174 27.14 1.96 12.32
C ASP A 174 26.01 2.97 12.09
N LEU A 175 26.39 4.25 12.11
CA LEU A 175 25.51 5.34 11.77
C LEU A 175 24.96 5.14 10.34
N PRO A 176 23.64 5.22 10.12
CA PRO A 176 23.07 5.04 8.79
C PRO A 176 23.62 6.07 7.79
N SER A 177 24.12 5.57 6.66
CA SER A 177 24.64 6.42 5.58
C SER A 177 23.55 7.34 5.00
N THR A 178 23.99 8.44 4.39
CA THR A 178 23.09 9.41 3.72
C THR A 178 22.24 8.76 2.62
N SER A 179 22.77 7.74 1.93
CA SER A 179 22.02 7.01 0.90
C SER A 179 20.88 6.19 1.51
N HIS A 180 21.12 5.46 2.60
CA HIS A 180 20.08 4.70 3.29
C HIS A 180 18.99 5.62 3.86
N LEU A 181 19.38 6.79 4.36
CA LEU A 181 18.44 7.81 4.82
C LEU A 181 17.55 8.32 3.69
N LEU A 182 18.13 8.61 2.52
CA LEU A 182 17.35 9.06 1.36
C LEU A 182 16.35 8.00 0.90
N THR A 183 16.76 6.74 0.84
CA THR A 183 15.88 5.62 0.47
C THR A 183 14.73 5.47 1.46
N ALA A 184 15.03 5.42 2.77
CA ALA A 184 14.01 5.30 3.82
C ALA A 184 13.00 6.47 3.78
N TRP A 185 13.48 7.68 3.45
CA TRP A 185 12.61 8.84 3.28
C TRP A 185 11.74 8.79 2.03
N GLN A 186 12.28 8.35 0.89
CA GLN A 186 11.51 8.15 -0.33
C GLN A 186 10.38 7.15 -0.10
N GLU A 187 10.67 6.04 0.58
CA GLU A 187 9.69 5.04 0.97
C GLU A 187 8.63 5.61 1.93
N TYR A 188 9.05 6.32 2.98
CA TYR A 188 8.15 7.02 3.90
C TYR A 188 7.20 7.98 3.16
N ASN A 189 7.72 8.78 2.24
CA ASN A 189 6.92 9.70 1.43
C ASN A 189 5.91 8.97 0.53
N ASN A 190 6.35 7.90 -0.13
CA ASN A 190 5.50 7.11 -1.00
C ASN A 190 4.37 6.45 -0.20
N ASP A 191 4.70 5.94 0.98
CA ASP A 191 3.73 5.40 1.93
C ASP A 191 2.72 6.45 2.38
N HIS A 192 3.18 7.63 2.78
CA HIS A 192 2.31 8.73 3.19
C HIS A 192 1.37 9.18 2.07
N ARG A 193 1.90 9.31 0.84
CA ARG A 193 1.10 9.68 -0.35
C ARG A 193 0.03 8.64 -0.65
N ALA A 194 0.40 7.36 -0.67
CA ALA A 194 -0.53 6.28 -0.95
C ALA A 194 -1.59 6.15 0.16
N SER A 195 -1.20 6.21 1.43
CA SER A 195 -2.16 6.17 2.55
C SER A 195 -3.08 7.39 2.56
N ARG A 196 -2.59 8.58 2.16
CA ARG A 196 -3.44 9.77 2.02
C ARG A 196 -4.51 9.61 0.95
N GLN A 197 -4.20 8.89 -0.14
CA GLN A 197 -5.18 8.57 -1.17
C GLN A 197 -6.24 7.58 -0.69
N LEU A 198 -5.86 6.62 0.17
CA LEU A 198 -6.76 5.57 0.68
C LEU A 198 -7.65 6.04 1.85
N TYR A 199 -7.07 6.75 2.83
CA TYR A 199 -7.72 7.02 4.12
C TYR A 199 -8.03 8.51 4.37
N GLY A 200 -7.60 9.41 3.47
CA GLY A 200 -7.71 10.86 3.65
C GLY A 200 -6.68 11.43 4.63
N SER A 201 -6.61 12.77 4.76
CA SER A 201 -5.53 13.43 5.52
C SER A 201 -5.76 13.54 7.02
N SER A 202 -6.98 13.36 7.52
CA SER A 202 -7.33 13.60 8.93
C SER A 202 -6.90 12.49 9.89
N GLN A 203 -6.58 11.30 9.36
CA GLN A 203 -6.21 10.12 10.17
C GLN A 203 -4.71 9.81 10.14
N LEU A 204 -3.91 10.57 9.39
CA LEU A 204 -2.49 10.28 9.20
C LEU A 204 -1.59 11.19 10.04
N PRO A 205 -0.46 10.66 10.56
CA PRO A 205 0.58 11.48 11.15
C PRO A 205 1.07 12.59 10.20
N LYS A 206 1.57 13.69 10.76
CA LYS A 206 2.08 14.82 9.96
C LYS A 206 3.31 14.37 9.15
N LEU A 207 3.28 14.57 7.83
CA LEU A 207 4.40 14.26 6.95
C LEU A 207 5.64 15.10 7.33
N VAL A 208 6.77 14.43 7.55
CA VAL A 208 8.08 15.05 7.72
C VAL A 208 8.76 15.25 6.36
N LYS A 209 9.13 16.50 6.04
CA LYS A 209 9.90 16.82 4.83
C LYS A 209 11.38 16.86 5.17
N LEU A 210 12.19 16.05 4.50
CA LEU A 210 13.65 16.07 4.64
C LEU A 210 14.26 16.91 3.52
N ASN A 211 14.69 18.12 3.85
CA ASN A 211 15.75 18.80 3.10
C ASN A 211 16.93 18.90 4.08
N ASN A 212 18.18 18.62 3.71
CA ASN A 212 19.37 18.89 4.54
C ASN A 212 19.27 18.40 6.02
N LEU A 213 19.17 17.09 6.23
CA LEU A 213 19.10 16.50 7.57
C LEU A 213 20.49 16.47 8.22
N HIS A 214 20.56 16.88 9.50
CA HIS A 214 21.77 16.79 10.32
C HIS A 214 21.50 15.95 11.57
N TYR A 215 22.35 14.96 11.84
CA TYR A 215 22.30 14.22 13.11
C TYR A 215 22.69 15.16 14.26
N GLN A 216 21.91 15.15 15.35
CA GLN A 216 22.23 15.94 16.56
C GLN A 216 23.22 15.22 17.47
N SER A 217 23.26 13.91 17.37
CA SER A 217 24.18 13.03 18.11
C SER A 217 24.67 11.95 17.18
N GLU A 218 25.94 11.59 17.31
CA GLU A 218 26.53 10.42 16.64
C GLU A 218 26.15 9.11 17.37
N THR A 219 25.74 9.21 18.65
CA THR A 219 25.30 8.06 19.44
C THR A 219 23.79 7.91 19.38
N ALA A 220 23.35 6.67 19.09
CA ALA A 220 21.95 6.29 19.11
C ALA A 220 21.48 5.95 20.53
N GLU A 221 20.21 6.22 20.83
CA GLU A 221 19.60 5.82 22.10
C GLU A 221 18.84 4.49 21.91
N PRO A 222 19.17 3.42 22.66
CA PRO A 222 18.44 2.15 22.56
C PRO A 222 17.05 2.27 23.19
N ALA A 223 16.05 1.74 22.48
CA ALA A 223 14.66 1.73 22.91
C ALA A 223 13.94 0.49 22.41
N TYR A 224 12.71 0.29 22.88
CA TYR A 224 11.80 -0.74 22.37
C TYR A 224 10.51 -0.10 21.86
N ILE A 225 10.16 -0.34 20.61
CA ILE A 225 8.86 0.04 20.05
C ILE A 225 7.90 -1.15 20.15
N ILE A 226 6.69 -0.92 20.66
CA ILE A 226 5.63 -1.93 20.61
C ILE A 226 5.15 -2.12 19.16
N THR A 227 5.31 -3.33 18.66
CA THR A 227 4.77 -3.79 17.38
C THR A 227 3.71 -4.86 17.64
N TRP A 228 2.72 -4.94 16.76
CA TRP A 228 1.68 -5.96 16.84
C TRP A 228 1.89 -6.99 15.74
N ILE A 229 1.72 -8.25 16.09
CA ILE A 229 1.73 -9.36 15.13
C ILE A 229 0.32 -9.95 15.11
N THR A 230 -0.25 -10.06 13.92
CA THR A 230 -1.56 -10.67 13.68
C THR A 230 -1.43 -11.91 12.80
N PRO A 231 -2.41 -12.81 12.81
CA PRO A 231 -2.58 -13.78 11.72
C PRO A 231 -2.52 -13.06 10.37
N SER A 232 -1.79 -13.65 9.43
CA SER A 232 -1.74 -13.17 8.05
C SER A 232 -2.79 -13.87 7.22
N ASN A 233 -3.25 -13.17 6.18
CA ASN A 233 -4.17 -13.70 5.18
C ASN A 233 -3.44 -14.14 3.90
N ASN A 234 -2.13 -13.87 3.80
CA ASN A 234 -1.29 -14.22 2.68
C ASN A 234 -0.65 -15.61 2.90
N ARG A 235 0.28 -16.03 2.03
CA ARG A 235 1.11 -17.24 2.24
C ARG A 235 1.81 -17.27 3.60
N ASP A 236 2.27 -16.12 4.07
CA ASP A 236 2.88 -16.02 5.39
C ASP A 236 1.85 -16.34 6.49
N LEU A 237 2.26 -17.01 7.57
CA LEU A 237 1.39 -17.33 8.70
C LEU A 237 1.01 -16.10 9.54
N TRP A 238 1.88 -15.09 9.60
CA TRP A 238 1.68 -13.87 10.38
C TRP A 238 2.15 -12.62 9.64
N THR A 239 1.53 -11.51 9.99
CA THR A 239 1.87 -10.17 9.50
C THR A 239 2.36 -9.32 10.67
N VAL A 240 3.40 -8.52 10.45
CA VAL A 240 3.85 -7.50 11.40
C VAL A 240 3.15 -6.19 11.05
N ASN A 241 2.39 -5.63 11.98
CA ASN A 241 1.72 -4.35 11.77
C ASN A 241 2.71 -3.17 11.79
N ASP A 242 2.40 -2.13 11.02
CA ASP A 242 3.14 -0.87 11.08
C ASP A 242 3.02 -0.24 12.49
N PRO A 243 4.12 -0.10 13.25
CA PRO A 243 4.04 0.47 14.58
C PRO A 243 3.60 1.95 14.62
N PHE A 244 3.58 2.65 13.48
CA PHE A 244 3.23 4.07 13.36
C PHE A 244 1.86 4.29 12.69
N ASP A 245 1.10 3.23 12.40
CA ASP A 245 -0.24 3.29 11.79
C ASP A 245 -0.30 4.05 10.44
N ILE A 246 0.82 4.12 9.69
CA ILE A 246 0.83 4.70 8.34
C ILE A 246 0.33 3.68 7.31
N ARG A 247 0.77 2.42 7.45
CA ARG A 247 0.32 1.27 6.68
C ARG A 247 -0.34 0.24 7.60
N GLN A 248 -1.00 -0.76 7.02
CA GLN A 248 -1.49 -1.90 7.81
C GLN A 248 -0.33 -2.85 8.19
N GLU A 249 0.62 -3.05 7.28
CA GLU A 249 1.76 -3.95 7.42
C GLU A 249 3.10 -3.20 7.38
N ALA A 250 4.02 -3.59 8.25
CA ALA A 250 5.42 -3.20 8.26
C ALA A 250 6.23 -4.07 7.31
N TRP A 251 6.05 -3.89 6.00
CA TRP A 251 6.69 -4.72 4.96
C TRP A 251 8.23 -4.77 5.10
N TRP A 252 8.85 -3.70 5.61
CA TRP A 252 10.30 -3.62 5.84
C TRP A 252 10.81 -4.54 6.96
N LEU A 253 9.93 -4.99 7.86
CA LEU A 253 10.26 -5.92 8.95
C LEU A 253 10.07 -7.39 8.57
N LYS A 254 9.47 -7.70 7.42
CA LYS A 254 9.08 -9.07 7.05
C LYS A 254 10.25 -10.06 7.08
N SER A 255 11.37 -9.71 6.43
CA SER A 255 12.56 -10.56 6.40
C SER A 255 13.23 -10.71 7.77
N THR A 256 13.34 -9.61 8.53
CA THR A 256 13.86 -9.67 9.91
C THR A 256 12.97 -10.55 10.78
N PHE A 257 11.66 -10.41 10.65
CA PHE A 257 10.69 -11.18 11.43
C PHE A 257 10.80 -12.68 11.16
N GLN A 258 10.93 -13.10 9.90
CA GLN A 258 11.16 -14.50 9.54
C GLN A 258 12.42 -15.07 10.22
N ASN A 259 13.53 -14.32 10.23
CA ASN A 259 14.75 -14.73 10.92
C ASN A 259 14.56 -14.78 12.44
N VAL A 260 13.82 -13.83 13.01
CA VAL A 260 13.53 -13.78 14.45
C VAL A 260 12.72 -15.00 14.87
N ILE A 261 11.65 -15.37 14.17
CA ILE A 261 10.82 -16.52 14.55
C ILE A 261 11.57 -17.85 14.44
N LYS A 262 12.43 -18.02 13.43
CA LYS A 262 13.27 -19.21 13.26
C LYS A 262 14.22 -19.41 14.44
N ASN A 263 14.76 -18.31 14.96
CA ASN A 263 15.74 -18.35 16.05
C ASN A 263 15.12 -18.21 17.46
N ASN A 264 13.80 -18.02 17.58
CA ASN A 264 13.13 -17.79 18.87
C ASN A 264 11.93 -18.74 19.08
N PRO A 265 12.16 -19.97 19.59
CA PRO A 265 11.08 -20.96 19.77
C PRO A 265 10.00 -20.48 20.75
N ASN A 266 10.36 -19.67 21.75
CA ASN A 266 9.39 -19.12 22.70
C ASN A 266 8.44 -18.09 22.08
N LEU A 267 8.94 -17.30 21.11
CA LEU A 267 8.09 -16.39 20.35
C LEU A 267 7.16 -17.20 19.43
N LEU A 268 7.72 -18.17 18.71
CA LEU A 268 6.96 -19.04 17.81
C LEU A 268 5.81 -19.73 18.55
N LYS A 269 6.05 -20.28 19.74
CA LYS A 269 5.00 -20.88 20.60
C LYS A 269 3.87 -19.91 20.94
N ARG A 270 4.15 -18.63 21.19
CA ARG A 270 3.10 -17.62 21.44
C ARG A 270 2.33 -17.29 20.17
N LEU A 271 3.00 -17.27 19.03
CA LEU A 271 2.40 -16.94 17.74
C LEU A 271 1.55 -18.09 17.19
N ALA A 272 1.94 -19.35 17.40
CA ALA A 272 1.15 -20.53 17.05
C ALA A 272 -0.26 -20.48 17.67
N LYS A 273 -0.37 -20.00 18.91
CA LYS A 273 -1.66 -19.81 19.61
C LYS A 273 -2.57 -18.77 18.95
N LEU A 274 -2.02 -17.82 18.18
CA LEU A 274 -2.84 -16.84 17.44
C LEU A 274 -3.62 -17.50 16.31
N ILE A 275 -2.98 -18.44 15.62
CA ILE A 275 -3.52 -19.18 14.46
C ILE A 275 -4.21 -20.50 14.87
N GLY A 276 -4.22 -20.83 16.16
CA GLY A 276 -4.89 -22.03 16.68
C GLY A 276 -4.14 -23.34 16.41
N GLN A 277 -2.86 -23.27 16.09
CA GLN A 277 -2.02 -24.45 15.84
C GLN A 277 -1.41 -25.01 17.12
N ALA A 278 -1.19 -26.33 17.14
CA ALA A 278 -0.58 -27.03 18.26
C ALA A 278 0.88 -26.59 18.49
N GLU A 279 1.37 -26.73 19.72
CA GLU A 279 2.75 -26.38 20.04
C GLU A 279 3.73 -27.29 19.27
N PRO A 280 4.89 -26.78 18.81
CA PRO A 280 5.93 -27.61 18.22
C PRO A 280 6.46 -28.58 19.28
N GLU A 281 5.92 -29.80 19.30
CA GLU A 281 6.43 -30.90 20.11
C GLU A 281 7.51 -31.63 19.31
N ASN A 282 8.74 -31.67 19.86
CA ASN A 282 9.90 -32.40 19.32
C ASN A 282 10.44 -31.99 17.93
N GLN A 283 9.96 -30.89 17.34
CA GLN A 283 10.49 -30.31 16.09
C GLN A 283 11.24 -29.00 16.35
N THR A 284 12.23 -28.70 15.52
CA THR A 284 12.83 -27.36 15.48
C THR A 284 11.82 -26.34 14.94
N ALA A 285 12.05 -25.06 15.23
CA ALA A 285 11.20 -23.97 14.74
C ALA A 285 11.12 -23.95 13.20
N GLU A 286 12.22 -24.29 12.51
CA GLU A 286 12.27 -24.36 11.05
C GLU A 286 11.52 -25.57 10.51
N GLU A 287 11.71 -26.76 11.09
CA GLU A 287 10.97 -27.96 10.70
C GLU A 287 9.46 -27.80 10.89
N TRP A 288 9.05 -27.17 12.00
CA TRP A 288 7.64 -26.93 12.26
C TRP A 288 7.03 -25.91 11.28
N LEU A 289 7.74 -24.81 11.00
CA LEU A 289 7.31 -23.85 9.98
C LEU A 289 7.19 -24.50 8.60
N ASN A 290 8.19 -25.30 8.21
CA ASN A 290 8.15 -26.05 6.95
C ASN A 290 7.02 -27.08 6.94
N SER A 291 6.75 -27.78 8.05
CA SER A 291 5.63 -28.71 8.15
C SER A 291 4.28 -28.01 8.01
N MET A 292 4.13 -26.80 8.55
CA MET A 292 2.91 -25.99 8.39
C MET A 292 2.72 -25.51 6.96
N GLU A 293 3.79 -25.09 6.28
CA GLU A 293 3.77 -24.79 4.85
C GLU A 293 3.44 -26.03 4.01
N GLN A 294 4.03 -27.18 4.35
CA GLN A 294 3.75 -28.46 3.70
C GLN A 294 2.32 -28.93 3.93
N GLU A 295 1.76 -28.78 5.13
CA GLU A 295 0.37 -29.15 5.41
C GLU A 295 -0.62 -28.26 4.65
N ALA A 296 -0.38 -26.94 4.61
CA ALA A 296 -1.16 -26.02 3.81
C ALA A 296 -1.06 -26.36 2.31
N SER A 297 0.14 -26.70 1.84
CA SER A 297 0.39 -27.15 0.46
C SER A 297 -0.30 -28.48 0.17
N LEU A 298 -0.24 -29.47 1.07
CA LEU A 298 -0.92 -30.76 0.94
C LEU A 298 -2.45 -30.60 0.90
N ALA A 299 -3.01 -29.73 1.74
CA ALA A 299 -4.44 -29.43 1.72
C ALA A 299 -4.87 -28.76 0.40
N LEU A 300 -4.00 -27.91 -0.16
CA LEU A 300 -4.18 -27.35 -1.51
C LEU A 300 -4.12 -28.46 -2.57
N LEU A 301 -3.09 -29.31 -2.55
CA LEU A 301 -2.90 -30.41 -3.51
C LEU A 301 -4.04 -31.43 -3.48
N GLN A 302 -4.66 -31.67 -2.32
CA GLN A 302 -5.84 -32.54 -2.24
C GLN A 302 -7.03 -31.98 -3.00
N LYS A 303 -7.23 -30.66 -2.99
CA LYS A 303 -8.38 -30.00 -3.65
C LYS A 303 -8.07 -29.59 -5.09
N PHE A 304 -6.82 -29.21 -5.36
CA PHE A 304 -6.33 -28.72 -6.65
C PHE A 304 -4.95 -29.34 -6.98
N PRO A 305 -4.89 -30.64 -7.31
CA PRO A 305 -3.61 -31.32 -7.58
C PRO A 305 -2.80 -30.69 -8.72
N TRP A 306 -3.50 -30.09 -9.68
CA TRP A 306 -2.90 -29.45 -10.86
C TRP A 306 -2.22 -28.10 -10.55
N ALA A 307 -2.51 -27.48 -9.41
CA ALA A 307 -1.98 -26.17 -9.06
C ALA A 307 -0.46 -26.16 -8.82
N GLU A 308 0.14 -27.32 -8.50
CA GLU A 308 1.59 -27.46 -8.29
C GLU A 308 2.41 -27.01 -9.49
N LYS A 309 1.87 -27.19 -10.70
CA LYS A 309 2.56 -26.84 -11.94
C LYS A 309 2.72 -25.33 -12.14
N GLU A 310 1.88 -24.52 -11.48
CA GLU A 310 1.85 -23.07 -11.64
C GLU A 310 1.91 -22.31 -10.30
N PRO A 311 3.14 -21.99 -9.85
CA PRO A 311 3.55 -21.02 -8.84
C PRO A 311 2.47 -20.10 -8.27
N ASP A 312 2.16 -19.15 -9.14
CA ASP A 312 1.37 -17.95 -8.90
C ASP A 312 -0.12 -18.27 -8.74
N LEU A 313 -0.61 -19.35 -9.38
CA LEU A 313 -1.97 -19.83 -9.23
C LEU A 313 -2.14 -20.54 -7.88
N ALA A 314 -1.20 -21.40 -7.51
CA ALA A 314 -1.19 -22.05 -6.19
C ALA A 314 -1.20 -21.01 -5.06
N ASP A 315 -0.33 -19.99 -5.18
CA ASP A 315 -0.29 -18.78 -4.35
C ASP A 315 -1.68 -18.18 -4.12
N ALA A 316 -2.33 -17.80 -5.22
CA ALA A 316 -3.57 -17.05 -5.18
C ALA A 316 -4.75 -17.91 -4.70
N ILE A 317 -4.76 -19.21 -4.98
CA ILE A 317 -5.77 -20.15 -4.46
C ILE A 317 -5.62 -20.31 -2.95
N GLU A 318 -4.40 -20.46 -2.44
CA GLU A 318 -4.14 -20.65 -1.02
C GLU A 318 -4.61 -19.44 -0.18
N VAL A 319 -4.31 -18.22 -0.63
CA VAL A 319 -4.81 -16.97 -0.04
C VAL A 319 -6.35 -17.00 0.06
N LEU A 320 -7.02 -17.40 -1.01
CA LEU A 320 -8.47 -17.42 -1.07
C LEU A 320 -9.09 -18.50 -0.17
N LEU A 321 -8.45 -19.67 -0.04
CA LEU A 321 -8.88 -20.73 0.86
C LEU A 321 -8.78 -20.30 2.33
N ARG A 322 -7.63 -19.71 2.73
CA ARG A 322 -7.45 -19.15 4.09
C ARG A 322 -8.49 -18.07 4.38
N ARG A 323 -8.76 -17.20 3.41
CA ARG A 323 -9.80 -16.16 3.51
C ARG A 323 -11.18 -16.77 3.75
N ASN A 324 -11.52 -17.84 3.04
CA ASN A 324 -12.79 -18.54 3.18
C ASN A 324 -12.98 -19.11 4.59
N GLU A 325 -11.95 -19.78 5.11
CA GLU A 325 -11.96 -20.35 6.46
C GLU A 325 -12.13 -19.26 7.52
N MET A 326 -11.41 -18.15 7.36
CA MET A 326 -11.47 -17.01 8.28
C MET A 326 -12.87 -16.38 8.33
N ILE A 327 -13.48 -16.13 7.17
CA ILE A 327 -14.83 -15.57 7.06
C ILE A 327 -15.87 -16.55 7.61
N SER A 328 -15.75 -17.83 7.27
CA SER A 328 -16.64 -18.90 7.77
C SER A 328 -16.51 -19.08 9.28
N GLY A 329 -15.32 -18.86 9.84
CA GLY A 329 -15.03 -18.86 11.27
C GLY A 329 -15.51 -17.61 12.03
N GLY A 330 -16.26 -16.71 11.38
CA GLY A 330 -16.92 -15.56 12.04
C GLY A 330 -16.11 -14.26 12.04
N GLN A 331 -14.94 -14.20 11.40
CA GLN A 331 -14.14 -12.98 11.26
C GLN A 331 -14.54 -12.19 10.00
N ALA A 332 -15.82 -11.82 9.89
CA ALA A 332 -16.42 -11.20 8.72
C ALA A 332 -16.58 -9.66 8.87
N HIS A 333 -15.49 -8.95 9.17
CA HIS A 333 -15.52 -7.49 9.20
C HIS A 333 -15.58 -6.90 7.78
N LYS A 334 -16.15 -5.70 7.64
CA LYS A 334 -16.32 -5.04 6.33
C LYS A 334 -15.04 -5.03 5.47
N ASN A 335 -13.89 -4.68 6.07
CA ASN A 335 -12.61 -4.66 5.35
C ASN A 335 -12.19 -6.06 4.87
N GLU A 336 -12.47 -7.11 5.65
CA GLU A 336 -12.15 -8.49 5.27
C GLU A 336 -13.05 -8.98 4.13
N LEU A 337 -14.32 -8.57 4.14
CA LEU A 337 -15.27 -8.86 3.08
C LEU A 337 -14.88 -8.17 1.76
N GLU A 338 -14.45 -6.90 1.82
CA GLU A 338 -13.92 -6.17 0.66
C GLU A 338 -12.58 -6.75 0.16
N ALA A 339 -11.72 -7.17 1.08
CA ALA A 339 -10.46 -7.86 0.76
C ALA A 339 -10.71 -9.19 0.04
N ALA A 340 -11.69 -9.98 0.49
CA ALA A 340 -12.06 -11.25 -0.16
C ALA A 340 -12.47 -11.06 -1.62
N ILE A 341 -13.28 -10.04 -1.92
CA ILE A 341 -13.66 -9.72 -3.31
C ILE A 341 -12.43 -9.30 -4.12
N THR A 342 -11.51 -8.56 -3.52
CA THR A 342 -10.26 -8.16 -4.17
C THR A 342 -9.36 -9.36 -4.47
N GLU A 343 -9.24 -10.31 -3.55
CA GLU A 343 -8.47 -11.55 -3.71
C GLU A 343 -9.08 -12.47 -4.76
N CYS A 344 -10.42 -12.57 -4.84
CA CYS A 344 -11.10 -13.29 -5.92
C CYS A 344 -10.69 -12.73 -7.29
N GLN A 345 -10.74 -11.40 -7.44
CA GLN A 345 -10.35 -10.77 -8.70
C GLN A 345 -8.87 -11.01 -9.03
N LYS A 346 -7.97 -10.94 -8.04
CA LYS A 346 -6.54 -11.21 -8.25
C LYS A 346 -6.30 -12.63 -8.79
N LEU A 347 -6.94 -13.65 -8.21
CA LEU A 347 -6.82 -15.01 -8.71
C LEU A 347 -7.29 -15.15 -10.17
N LEU A 348 -8.40 -14.51 -10.53
CA LEU A 348 -8.87 -14.48 -11.92
C LEU A 348 -7.90 -13.73 -12.85
N GLU A 349 -7.29 -12.64 -12.39
CA GLU A 349 -6.28 -11.90 -13.16
C GLU A 349 -5.02 -12.75 -13.39
N VAL A 350 -4.54 -13.47 -12.38
CA VAL A 350 -3.41 -14.41 -12.49
C VAL A 350 -3.74 -15.52 -13.50
N LEU A 351 -4.95 -16.07 -13.47
CA LEU A 351 -5.39 -17.05 -14.47
C LEU A 351 -5.39 -16.47 -15.89
N MET A 352 -5.91 -15.26 -16.09
CA MET A 352 -5.87 -14.63 -17.42
C MET A 352 -4.45 -14.35 -17.88
N GLN A 353 -3.56 -13.92 -16.98
CA GLN A 353 -2.14 -13.72 -17.24
C GLN A 353 -1.46 -15.03 -17.68
N TYR A 354 -1.75 -16.13 -16.98
CA TYR A 354 -1.28 -17.46 -17.33
C TYR A 354 -1.74 -17.85 -18.74
N LEU A 355 -3.04 -17.73 -19.04
CA LEU A 355 -3.58 -18.05 -20.37
C LEU A 355 -2.91 -17.23 -21.49
N ILE A 356 -2.67 -15.94 -21.27
CA ILE A 356 -2.00 -15.08 -22.26
C ILE A 356 -0.55 -15.51 -22.49
N LYS A 357 0.16 -15.94 -21.45
CA LYS A 357 1.53 -16.44 -21.57
C LYS A 357 1.59 -17.81 -22.26
N GLN A 358 0.69 -18.72 -21.87
CA GLN A 358 0.65 -20.09 -22.39
C GLN A 358 0.20 -20.13 -23.85
N PHE A 359 -0.71 -19.23 -24.23
CA PHE A 359 -1.21 -19.09 -25.58
C PHE A 359 -0.84 -17.71 -26.14
N PRO A 360 0.39 -17.51 -26.63
CA PRO A 360 0.82 -16.19 -27.09
C PRO A 360 0.01 -15.74 -28.30
N ALA A 361 -0.39 -14.47 -28.30
CA ALA A 361 -1.15 -13.90 -29.39
C ALA A 361 -0.25 -13.67 -30.62
N ASN A 362 -0.74 -13.99 -31.82
CA ASN A 362 -0.04 -13.65 -33.06
C ASN A 362 -0.18 -12.14 -33.33
N GLN A 363 0.87 -11.37 -33.03
CA GLN A 363 0.86 -9.91 -33.21
C GLN A 363 0.58 -9.45 -34.65
N GLY A 364 0.86 -10.29 -35.66
CA GLY A 364 0.53 -10.00 -37.06
C GLY A 364 -0.97 -10.10 -37.37
N ALA A 365 -1.73 -10.86 -36.57
CA ALA A 365 -3.16 -11.04 -36.72
C ALA A 365 -4.00 -10.07 -35.87
N ILE A 366 -3.36 -9.32 -34.97
CA ILE A 366 -4.03 -8.31 -34.14
C ILE A 366 -4.09 -6.98 -34.89
N PRO A 367 -5.23 -6.29 -34.91
CA PRO A 367 -5.36 -5.00 -35.58
C PRO A 367 -4.34 -3.97 -35.09
N LYS A 368 -3.55 -3.38 -36.00
CA LYS A 368 -2.70 -2.22 -35.72
C LYS A 368 -3.55 -0.95 -35.76
N VAL A 369 -4.17 -0.58 -34.64
CA VAL A 369 -5.16 0.51 -34.66
C VAL A 369 -4.66 1.79 -33.98
N ASN A 370 -4.78 2.92 -34.69
CA ASN A 370 -4.63 4.27 -34.14
C ASN A 370 -5.92 4.82 -33.51
N THR A 371 -7.07 4.23 -33.84
CA THR A 371 -8.41 4.63 -33.40
C THR A 371 -9.00 3.66 -32.38
N ASN A 372 -9.58 4.20 -31.31
CA ASN A 372 -10.30 3.45 -30.28
C ASN A 372 -11.80 3.60 -30.52
N GLY A 373 -12.54 2.51 -30.66
CA GLY A 373 -14.00 2.57 -30.81
C GLY A 373 -14.69 1.28 -30.38
N ALA A 374 -15.74 1.40 -29.56
CA ALA A 374 -16.49 0.26 -29.05
C ALA A 374 -17.07 -0.63 -30.16
N GLY A 375 -17.45 -0.04 -31.31
CA GLY A 375 -17.96 -0.79 -32.46
C GLY A 375 -16.91 -1.71 -33.12
N LEU A 376 -15.62 -1.32 -33.10
CA LEU A 376 -14.55 -2.20 -33.59
C LEU A 376 -14.34 -3.38 -32.64
N ASN A 377 -14.29 -3.11 -31.33
CA ASN A 377 -14.14 -4.16 -30.32
C ASN A 377 -15.28 -5.17 -30.37
N LEU A 378 -16.51 -4.71 -30.58
CA LEU A 378 -17.68 -5.57 -30.75
C LEU A 378 -17.49 -6.54 -31.92
N LYS A 379 -17.11 -6.02 -33.09
CA LYS A 379 -16.85 -6.84 -34.29
C LYS A 379 -15.73 -7.84 -34.07
N LEU A 380 -14.65 -7.44 -33.39
CA LEU A 380 -13.54 -8.33 -33.08
C LEU A 380 -13.98 -9.49 -32.19
N LEU A 381 -14.67 -9.19 -31.09
CA LEU A 381 -15.16 -10.21 -30.15
C LEU A 381 -16.18 -11.15 -30.80
N GLN A 382 -17.10 -10.63 -31.62
CA GLN A 382 -18.06 -11.45 -32.37
C GLN A 382 -17.36 -12.38 -33.36
N ALA A 383 -16.29 -11.92 -34.01
CA ALA A 383 -15.54 -12.73 -34.97
C ALA A 383 -14.74 -13.88 -34.34
N LEU A 384 -14.51 -13.86 -33.03
CA LEU A 384 -13.85 -14.97 -32.32
C LEU A 384 -14.76 -16.19 -32.15
N ASP A 385 -16.08 -15.99 -32.18
CA ASP A 385 -17.12 -17.03 -32.05
C ASP A 385 -16.88 -18.00 -30.87
N LEU A 386 -16.61 -17.43 -29.69
CA LEU A 386 -16.29 -18.20 -28.49
C LEU A 386 -17.58 -18.65 -27.76
N PRO A 387 -17.72 -19.94 -27.39
CA PRO A 387 -18.96 -20.47 -26.81
C PRO A 387 -19.46 -19.76 -25.54
N ALA A 388 -18.56 -19.24 -24.71
CA ALA A 388 -18.91 -18.56 -23.46
C ALA A 388 -19.17 -17.05 -23.63
N PHE A 389 -18.85 -16.46 -24.79
CA PHE A 389 -18.93 -15.03 -25.04
C PHE A 389 -20.29 -14.67 -25.65
N THR A 390 -21.33 -14.73 -24.82
CA THR A 390 -22.68 -14.32 -25.22
C THR A 390 -22.73 -12.82 -25.56
N GLN A 391 -23.79 -12.38 -26.24
CA GLN A 391 -23.93 -11.00 -26.71
C GLN A 391 -23.74 -9.97 -25.58
N ASP A 392 -24.36 -10.17 -24.42
CA ASP A 392 -24.23 -9.28 -23.26
C ASP A 392 -22.77 -9.16 -22.76
N ILE A 393 -22.04 -10.28 -22.75
CA ILE A 393 -20.63 -10.33 -22.34
C ILE A 393 -19.78 -9.53 -23.34
N VAL A 394 -20.01 -9.78 -24.63
CA VAL A 394 -19.32 -9.09 -25.72
C VAL A 394 -19.55 -7.58 -25.67
N GLU A 395 -20.77 -7.13 -25.41
CA GLU A 395 -21.10 -5.70 -25.27
C GLU A 395 -20.39 -5.03 -24.08
N ILE A 396 -20.25 -5.74 -22.95
CA ILE A 396 -19.52 -5.21 -21.78
C ILE A 396 -18.02 -5.12 -22.07
N LEU A 397 -17.43 -6.16 -22.66
CA LEU A 397 -16.01 -6.21 -23.00
C LEU A 397 -15.65 -5.22 -24.12
N ALA A 398 -16.56 -4.96 -25.05
CA ALA A 398 -16.35 -4.01 -26.13
C ALA A 398 -16.08 -2.57 -25.64
N ARG A 399 -16.46 -2.23 -24.39
CA ARG A 399 -16.19 -0.93 -23.77
C ARG A 399 -14.76 -0.74 -23.29
N GLN A 400 -13.93 -1.79 -23.29
CA GLN A 400 -12.54 -1.69 -22.85
C GLN A 400 -11.68 -0.89 -23.83
N ASN A 401 -10.62 -0.26 -23.32
CA ASN A 401 -9.68 0.48 -24.16
C ASN A 401 -8.81 -0.50 -24.96
N LEU A 402 -9.02 -0.56 -26.27
CA LEU A 402 -8.35 -1.53 -27.16
C LEU A 402 -6.82 -1.44 -27.10
N LYS A 403 -6.24 -0.24 -26.96
CA LYS A 403 -4.78 -0.09 -26.80
C LYS A 403 -4.26 -0.80 -25.56
N LEU A 404 -5.00 -0.76 -24.45
CA LEU A 404 -4.65 -1.47 -23.23
C LEU A 404 -4.82 -2.99 -23.39
N VAL A 405 -5.88 -3.42 -24.08
CA VAL A 405 -6.11 -4.85 -24.37
C VAL A 405 -4.98 -5.42 -25.24
N ILE A 406 -4.63 -4.74 -26.34
CA ILE A 406 -3.53 -5.17 -27.22
C ILE A 406 -2.19 -5.16 -26.48
N LYS A 407 -1.94 -4.14 -25.64
CA LYS A 407 -0.73 -4.14 -24.81
C LYS A 407 -0.74 -5.34 -23.86
N ALA A 408 -1.89 -5.68 -23.28
CA ALA A 408 -2.02 -6.78 -22.34
C ALA A 408 -1.74 -8.16 -22.95
N THR A 409 -1.90 -8.35 -24.27
CA THR A 409 -1.54 -9.61 -24.93
C THR A 409 -0.02 -9.88 -24.96
N SER A 410 0.82 -8.87 -24.70
CA SER A 410 2.28 -9.03 -24.56
C SER A 410 2.78 -8.72 -23.15
N GLN A 411 2.12 -7.82 -22.43
CA GLN A 411 2.43 -7.44 -21.06
C GLN A 411 1.15 -7.48 -20.22
N PRO A 412 0.79 -8.62 -19.61
CA PRO A 412 -0.54 -8.83 -19.04
C PRO A 412 -0.70 -8.15 -17.66
N THR A 413 -0.66 -6.82 -17.63
CA THR A 413 -0.72 -5.97 -16.42
C THR A 413 -1.97 -5.09 -16.35
N ALA A 414 -3.03 -5.46 -17.08
CA ALA A 414 -4.27 -4.71 -17.16
C ALA A 414 -5.33 -5.19 -16.13
N SER A 415 -6.49 -4.53 -16.10
CA SER A 415 -7.62 -4.97 -15.26
C SER A 415 -8.24 -6.28 -15.74
N LEU A 416 -8.92 -7.01 -14.85
CA LEU A 416 -9.60 -8.27 -15.18
C LEU A 416 -10.42 -8.23 -16.49
N LYS A 417 -11.24 -7.19 -16.72
CA LYS A 417 -12.05 -7.08 -17.96
C LYS A 417 -11.17 -6.94 -19.21
N ALA A 418 -10.08 -6.19 -19.12
CA ALA A 418 -9.13 -6.03 -20.21
C ALA A 418 -8.28 -7.30 -20.44
N LEU A 419 -7.90 -7.99 -19.37
CA LEU A 419 -7.19 -9.27 -19.43
C LEU A 419 -8.07 -10.38 -20.01
N LEU A 420 -9.35 -10.44 -19.66
CA LEU A 420 -10.29 -11.39 -20.27
C LEU A 420 -10.43 -11.18 -21.77
N PHE A 421 -10.51 -9.92 -22.22
CA PHE A 421 -10.53 -9.63 -23.65
C PHE A 421 -9.17 -9.95 -24.30
N ALA A 422 -8.04 -9.65 -23.65
CA ALA A 422 -6.73 -10.01 -24.18
C ALA A 422 -6.55 -11.53 -24.32
N ALA A 423 -6.99 -12.31 -23.33
CA ALA A 423 -7.04 -13.77 -23.37
C ALA A 423 -8.07 -14.32 -24.37
N ALA A 424 -9.06 -13.53 -24.78
CA ALA A 424 -9.93 -13.90 -25.90
C ALA A 424 -9.20 -13.73 -27.23
N LEU A 425 -8.43 -12.65 -27.40
CA LEU A 425 -7.67 -12.41 -28.63
C LEU A 425 -6.55 -13.44 -28.85
N THR A 426 -6.00 -14.03 -27.78
CA THR A 426 -5.02 -15.12 -27.88
C THR A 426 -5.61 -16.40 -28.47
N THR A 427 -6.93 -16.53 -28.57
CA THR A 427 -7.57 -17.68 -29.25
C THR A 427 -7.32 -17.69 -30.76
N ILE A 428 -6.92 -16.55 -31.34
CA ILE A 428 -6.59 -16.43 -32.76
C ILE A 428 -5.39 -17.34 -33.06
N ASN A 429 -5.60 -18.34 -33.92
CA ASN A 429 -4.64 -19.40 -34.27
C ASN A 429 -4.30 -20.44 -33.18
N ASN A 430 -4.81 -20.30 -31.96
CA ASN A 430 -4.66 -21.31 -30.91
C ASN A 430 -5.93 -22.18 -30.86
N LYS A 431 -5.88 -23.37 -31.49
CA LYS A 431 -7.04 -24.29 -31.56
C LYS A 431 -7.36 -24.96 -30.23
N GLU A 432 -6.33 -25.23 -29.43
CA GLU A 432 -6.44 -25.89 -28.13
C GLU A 432 -6.77 -24.94 -26.98
N HIS A 433 -7.02 -23.66 -27.28
CA HIS A 433 -7.30 -22.66 -26.26
C HIS A 433 -8.59 -22.99 -25.48
N PRO A 434 -8.60 -22.95 -24.14
CA PRO A 434 -9.75 -23.36 -23.33
C PRO A 434 -11.04 -22.58 -23.63
N PHE A 435 -10.95 -21.30 -23.97
CA PHE A 435 -12.13 -20.52 -24.39
C PHE A 435 -12.83 -21.01 -25.66
N LYS A 436 -12.22 -21.88 -26.48
CA LYS A 436 -12.89 -22.50 -27.63
C LYS A 436 -13.66 -23.76 -27.27
N THR A 437 -13.36 -24.38 -26.12
CA THR A 437 -13.93 -25.66 -25.70
C THR A 437 -14.92 -25.50 -24.55
N LEU A 438 -14.64 -24.60 -23.61
CA LEU A 438 -15.46 -24.40 -22.42
C LEU A 438 -16.76 -23.64 -22.77
N SER A 439 -17.89 -24.18 -22.30
CA SER A 439 -19.22 -23.63 -22.57
C SER A 439 -19.55 -22.42 -21.68
N ALA A 440 -20.59 -21.67 -22.07
CA ALA A 440 -21.13 -20.58 -21.27
C ALA A 440 -21.53 -21.02 -19.84
N SER A 441 -22.08 -22.23 -19.68
CA SER A 441 -22.46 -22.75 -18.37
C SER A 441 -21.27 -23.15 -17.49
N ALA A 442 -20.14 -23.51 -18.10
CA ALA A 442 -18.92 -23.86 -17.37
C ALA A 442 -18.22 -22.60 -16.84
N LEU A 443 -18.13 -21.55 -17.65
CA LEU A 443 -17.41 -20.33 -17.30
C LEU A 443 -18.27 -19.28 -16.58
N ASP A 444 -19.58 -19.20 -16.83
CA ASP A 444 -20.46 -18.15 -16.26
C ASP A 444 -19.77 -16.77 -16.21
N LEU A 445 -19.38 -16.29 -17.40
CA LEU A 445 -18.67 -15.01 -17.53
C LEU A 445 -19.51 -13.83 -17.00
N GLN A 446 -20.83 -14.00 -16.88
CA GLN A 446 -21.69 -12.99 -16.29
C GLN A 446 -21.41 -12.81 -14.79
N ALA A 447 -21.24 -13.91 -14.04
CA ALA A 447 -20.80 -13.86 -12.65
C ALA A 447 -19.40 -13.25 -12.51
N LEU A 448 -18.46 -13.60 -13.39
CA LEU A 448 -17.11 -13.01 -13.41
C LEU A 448 -17.15 -11.49 -13.61
N LEU A 449 -17.94 -10.99 -14.55
CA LEU A 449 -18.06 -9.56 -14.80
C LEU A 449 -18.77 -8.82 -13.65
N LYS A 450 -19.76 -9.45 -13.02
CA LYS A 450 -20.41 -8.92 -11.80
C LYS A 450 -19.41 -8.79 -10.66
N LEU A 451 -18.53 -9.77 -10.46
CA LEU A 451 -17.46 -9.72 -9.46
C LEU A 451 -16.52 -8.54 -9.72
N ALA A 452 -16.10 -8.34 -10.97
CA ALA A 452 -15.24 -7.21 -11.35
C ALA A 452 -15.91 -5.85 -11.06
N ASP A 453 -17.22 -5.73 -11.27
CA ASP A 453 -17.98 -4.52 -10.95
C ASP A 453 -18.15 -4.34 -9.43
N LEU A 454 -18.41 -5.41 -8.69
CA LEU A 454 -18.49 -5.39 -7.23
C LEU A 454 -17.18 -4.91 -6.61
N ARG A 455 -16.04 -5.42 -7.09
CA ARG A 455 -14.71 -4.96 -6.68
C ARG A 455 -14.52 -3.47 -6.95
N ASN A 456 -14.87 -3.01 -8.16
CA ASN A 456 -14.70 -1.60 -8.52
C ASN A 456 -15.58 -0.69 -7.64
N GLN A 457 -16.77 -1.15 -7.24
CA GLN A 457 -17.60 -0.43 -6.26
C GLN A 457 -16.95 -0.39 -4.88
N ALA A 458 -16.41 -1.51 -4.39
CA ALA A 458 -15.72 -1.58 -3.09
C ALA A 458 -14.42 -0.76 -3.04
N GLY A 459 -13.68 -0.68 -4.15
CA GLY A 459 -12.41 0.05 -4.23
C GLY A 459 -12.55 1.57 -4.38
N HIS A 460 -13.75 2.09 -4.63
CA HIS A 460 -14.01 3.53 -4.73
C HIS A 460 -14.69 4.04 -3.46
N GLY A 461 -14.36 5.26 -3.03
CA GLY A 461 -14.97 5.87 -1.85
C GLY A 461 -16.50 5.90 -1.95
N ASN A 462 -17.16 5.17 -1.06
CA ASN A 462 -18.61 5.11 -0.95
C ASN A 462 -19.16 6.42 -0.37
N SER A 463 -19.41 7.39 -1.25
CA SER A 463 -19.93 8.70 -0.86
C SER A 463 -21.42 8.78 -1.17
N LYS A 464 -22.20 9.15 -0.15
CA LYS A 464 -23.63 9.50 -0.29
C LYS A 464 -23.88 10.65 -1.28
N HIS A 465 -22.83 11.38 -1.67
CA HIS A 465 -22.90 12.51 -2.58
C HIS A 465 -22.81 12.12 -4.07
N THR A 466 -22.53 10.86 -4.40
CA THR A 466 -22.45 10.40 -5.82
C THR A 466 -23.80 9.93 -6.38
N GLY A 467 -24.82 9.78 -5.54
CA GLY A 467 -26.14 9.26 -5.93
C GLY A 467 -26.14 7.79 -6.36
N ARG A 468 -24.98 7.09 -6.32
CA ARG A 468 -24.87 5.68 -6.68
C ARG A 468 -25.31 4.81 -5.51
N LYS A 469 -26.17 3.82 -5.78
CA LYS A 469 -26.49 2.76 -4.82
C LYS A 469 -25.35 1.75 -4.82
N TYR A 470 -24.68 1.64 -3.68
CA TYR A 470 -23.61 0.67 -3.48
C TYR A 470 -24.19 -0.61 -2.90
N GLN A 471 -23.74 -1.76 -3.42
CA GLN A 471 -24.10 -3.03 -2.84
C GLN A 471 -23.18 -3.31 -1.64
N ASP A 472 -23.75 -3.43 -0.45
CA ASP A 472 -22.99 -3.86 0.73
C ASP A 472 -22.55 -5.32 0.55
N ILE A 473 -21.25 -5.57 0.72
CA ILE A 473 -20.70 -6.93 0.66
C ILE A 473 -21.01 -7.60 2.00
N THR A 474 -21.88 -8.59 1.97
CA THR A 474 -22.21 -9.45 3.10
C THR A 474 -21.32 -10.69 3.12
N THR A 475 -21.29 -11.40 4.25
CA THR A 475 -20.60 -12.69 4.38
C THR A 475 -21.00 -13.68 3.28
N ASN A 476 -22.31 -13.79 2.99
CA ASN A 476 -22.81 -14.70 1.96
C ASN A 476 -22.33 -14.29 0.56
N ILE A 477 -22.27 -13.00 0.27
CA ILE A 477 -21.74 -12.50 -1.02
C ILE A 477 -20.26 -12.83 -1.14
N ALA A 478 -19.47 -12.62 -0.08
CA ALA A 478 -18.03 -12.93 -0.10
C ALA A 478 -17.79 -14.43 -0.32
N ILE A 479 -18.44 -15.31 0.46
CA ILE A 479 -18.30 -16.76 0.33
C ILE A 479 -18.73 -17.24 -1.05
N SER A 480 -19.88 -16.77 -1.55
CA SER A 480 -20.38 -17.12 -2.90
C SER A 480 -19.38 -16.74 -4.00
N ASN A 481 -18.73 -15.59 -3.91
CA ASN A 481 -17.73 -15.17 -4.91
C ASN A 481 -16.44 -15.98 -4.79
N ILE A 482 -16.04 -16.37 -3.58
CA ILE A 482 -14.89 -17.26 -3.35
C ILE A 482 -15.16 -18.62 -4.01
N GLU A 483 -16.30 -19.24 -3.71
CA GLU A 483 -16.68 -20.55 -4.25
C GLU A 483 -16.79 -20.51 -5.78
N PHE A 484 -17.41 -19.46 -6.33
CA PHE A 484 -17.45 -19.22 -7.77
C PHE A 484 -16.05 -19.15 -8.36
N THR A 485 -15.15 -18.36 -7.77
CA THR A 485 -13.79 -18.15 -8.29
C THR A 485 -13.00 -19.46 -8.30
N LEU A 486 -13.04 -20.23 -7.21
CA LEU A 486 -12.37 -21.53 -7.13
C LEU A 486 -12.92 -22.51 -8.17
N LYS A 487 -14.25 -22.57 -8.33
CA LYS A 487 -14.91 -23.41 -9.33
C LYS A 487 -14.54 -22.98 -10.76
N PHE A 488 -14.44 -21.68 -11.01
CA PHE A 488 -14.08 -21.10 -12.31
C PHE A 488 -12.65 -21.52 -12.69
N VAL A 489 -11.67 -21.30 -11.81
CA VAL A 489 -10.27 -21.66 -12.10
C VAL A 489 -10.12 -23.16 -12.31
N ASN A 490 -10.85 -23.98 -11.54
CA ASN A 490 -10.82 -25.44 -11.69
C ASN A 490 -11.35 -25.93 -13.06
N GLN A 491 -12.08 -25.12 -13.83
CA GLN A 491 -12.45 -25.48 -15.21
C GLN A 491 -11.23 -25.55 -16.14
N PHE A 492 -10.11 -24.92 -15.78
CA PHE A 492 -8.91 -24.82 -16.61
C PHE A 492 -7.85 -25.89 -16.32
N LYS A 493 -8.14 -26.82 -15.40
CA LYS A 493 -7.19 -27.83 -14.91
C LYS A 493 -6.52 -28.69 -15.97
N GLU A 494 -7.16 -28.93 -17.12
CA GLU A 494 -6.60 -29.76 -18.19
C GLU A 494 -5.57 -28.98 -19.04
N TRP A 495 -5.55 -27.65 -18.92
CA TRP A 495 -4.64 -26.75 -19.64
C TRP A 495 -3.52 -26.19 -18.75
N ILE A 496 -3.48 -26.59 -17.48
CA ILE A 496 -2.46 -26.30 -16.48
C ILE A 496 -1.70 -27.61 -16.21
#